data_AF-A0A534MH13-F1
#
_entry.id   AF-A0A534MH13-F1
#
_cell.length_a   1.000
_cell.length_b   1.000
_cell.length_c   1.000
_cell.angle_alpha   90.00
_cell.angle_beta   90.00
_cell.angle_gamma   90.00
#
_symmetry.space_group_name_H-M   'P 1'
#
loop_
_entity.id
_entity.type
_entity.pdbx_description
1 polymer ?
#
loop_
_entity_poly.entity_id
_entity_poly.type
_entity_poly.pdbx_seq_one_letter_code
_entity_poly.pdbx_strand_id
1 'polypeptide(L)'
;MEDLLPGALLILLVGGVVFAWIDWRLRTRKLPRLLGPSWECPHCAVTNEAELTVCWSCGAAIARLGARPSVGPTAETWQCRKCRAWNSVSRQSCWSCATTPAKAPKRDV
;
A
#
# COMPACT_ATOMS: atom_id res chain seq x y z
N MET A 1 -29.43 11.45 46.62
CA MET A 1 -28.89 12.01 45.36
C MET A 1 -27.51 11.43 45.04
N GLU A 2 -26.90 10.63 45.93
CA GLU A 2 -25.54 10.09 45.76
C GLU A 2 -25.47 8.78 44.96
N ASP A 3 -26.57 8.02 44.84
CA ASP A 3 -26.56 6.69 44.18
C ASP A 3 -26.80 6.72 42.65
N LEU A 4 -27.25 7.86 42.12
CA LEU A 4 -27.52 8.00 40.68
C LEU A 4 -26.28 8.34 39.87
N LEU A 5 -25.30 9.02 40.48
CA LEU A 5 -24.08 9.47 39.83
C LEU A 5 -23.14 8.29 39.44
N PRO A 6 -22.92 7.27 40.29
CA PRO A 6 -22.13 6.09 39.92
C PRO A 6 -22.79 5.26 38.82
N GLY A 7 -24.12 5.13 38.87
CA GLY A 7 -24.90 4.42 37.85
C GLY A 7 -24.83 5.11 36.48
N ALA A 8 -24.97 6.43 36.44
CA ALA A 8 -24.86 7.20 35.20
C ALA A 8 -23.45 7.12 34.59
N LEU A 9 -22.39 7.19 35.42
CA LEU A 9 -21.01 7.02 34.97
C LEU A 9 -20.76 5.63 34.39
N LEU A 10 -21.27 4.58 35.02
CA LEU A 10 -21.18 3.21 34.50
C LEU A 10 -21.87 3.06 33.15
N ILE A 11 -23.07 3.64 32.98
CA ILE A 11 -23.80 3.60 31.70
C ILE A 11 -23.02 4.32 30.61
N LEU A 12 -22.43 5.49 30.89
CA LEU A 12 -21.62 6.22 29.92
C LEU A 12 -20.33 5.48 29.54
N LEU A 13 -19.67 4.85 30.51
CA LEU A 13 -18.46 4.06 30.25
C LEU A 13 -18.78 2.82 29.41
N VAL A 14 -19.80 2.05 29.80
CA VAL A 14 -20.22 0.86 29.04
C VAL A 14 -20.73 1.25 27.66
N GLY A 15 -21.55 2.30 27.57
CA GLY A 15 -22.05 2.84 26.30
C GLY A 15 -20.91 3.30 25.39
N GLY A 16 -19.90 4.00 25.93
CA GLY A 16 -18.72 4.42 25.20
C GLY A 16 -17.88 3.25 24.70
N VAL A 17 -17.64 2.23 25.53
CA VAL A 17 -16.91 1.02 25.14
C VAL A 17 -17.66 0.25 24.05
N VAL A 18 -18.98 0.08 24.19
CA VAL A 18 -19.81 -0.59 23.20
C VAL A 18 -19.84 0.19 21.88
N PHE A 19 -20.00 1.51 21.94
CA PHE A 19 -19.97 2.37 20.75
C PHE A 19 -18.63 2.29 20.03
N ALA A 20 -17.51 2.42 20.75
CA ALA A 20 -16.16 2.29 20.20
C ALA A 20 -15.94 0.91 19.56
N TRP A 21 -16.41 -0.16 20.21
CA TRP A 21 -16.31 -1.52 19.69
C TRP A 21 -17.12 -1.70 18.39
N ILE A 22 -18.35 -1.17 18.33
CA ILE A 22 -19.21 -1.24 17.15
C ILE A 22 -18.62 -0.43 15.99
N ASP A 23 -18.20 0.81 16.23
CA ASP A 23 -17.58 1.67 15.22
C ASP A 23 -16.31 1.03 14.64
N TRP A 24 -15.42 0.53 15.50
CA TRP A 24 -14.23 -0.21 15.10
C TRP A 24 -14.56 -1.43 14.23
N ARG A 25 -15.54 -2.24 14.66
CA ARG A 25 -15.99 -3.43 13.92
C ARG A 25 -16.56 -3.09 12.55
N LEU A 26 -17.28 -1.97 12.42
CA LEU A 26 -17.81 -1.52 11.14
C LEU A 26 -16.71 -1.01 10.21
N ARG A 27 -15.76 -0.21 10.72
CA ARG A 27 -14.62 0.30 9.94
C ARG A 27 -13.73 -0.82 9.42
N THR A 28 -13.34 -1.75 10.30
CA THR A 28 -12.50 -2.90 9.94
C THR A 28 -13.13 -3.78 8.87
N ARG A 29 -14.46 -3.96 8.87
CA ARG A 29 -15.17 -4.69 7.81
C ARG A 29 -15.20 -3.95 6.47
N LYS A 30 -15.15 -2.62 6.48
CA LYS A 30 -15.19 -1.79 5.26
C LYS A 30 -13.82 -1.49 4.67
N LEU A 31 -12.75 -1.48 5.48
CA LEU A 31 -11.38 -1.19 5.04
C LEU A 31 -10.95 -2.01 3.80
N PRO A 32 -11.14 -3.35 3.76
CA PRO A 32 -10.75 -4.16 2.61
C PRO A 32 -11.48 -3.81 1.31
N ARG A 33 -12.70 -3.25 1.39
CA ARG A 33 -13.47 -2.81 0.21
C ARG A 33 -13.02 -1.44 -0.30
N LEU A 34 -12.53 -0.58 0.58
CA LEU A 34 -12.10 0.78 0.23
C LEU A 34 -10.72 0.78 -0.43
N LEU A 35 -9.78 -0.01 0.11
CA LEU A 35 -8.43 -0.12 -0.45
C LEU A 35 -8.37 -1.12 -1.62
N GLY A 36 -9.25 -2.13 -1.62
CA GLY A 36 -9.20 -3.26 -2.55
C GLY A 36 -8.23 -4.35 -2.06
N PRO A 37 -8.11 -5.49 -2.78
CA PRO A 37 -7.13 -6.51 -2.45
C PRO A 37 -5.71 -6.03 -2.81
N SER A 38 -4.73 -6.43 -2.00
CA SER A 38 -3.32 -6.37 -2.42
C SER A 38 -3.15 -7.13 -3.74
N TRP A 39 -2.24 -6.69 -4.60
CA TRP A 39 -2.02 -7.29 -5.91
C TRP A 39 -0.58 -7.75 -6.06
N GLU A 40 -0.37 -8.88 -6.72
CA GLU A 40 0.96 -9.40 -7.01
C GLU A 40 1.47 -8.81 -8.34
N CYS A 41 2.70 -8.30 -8.34
CA CYS A 41 3.28 -7.71 -9.54
C CYS A 41 3.58 -8.79 -10.59
N PRO A 42 3.02 -8.72 -11.81
CA PRO A 42 3.26 -9.73 -12.84
C PRO A 42 4.72 -9.76 -13.35
N HIS A 43 5.50 -8.71 -13.09
CA HIS A 43 6.90 -8.62 -13.51
C HIS A 43 7.90 -9.17 -12.50
N CYS A 44 7.64 -9.01 -11.20
CA CYS A 44 8.61 -9.34 -10.15
C CYS A 44 8.04 -10.17 -8.98
N ALA A 45 6.77 -10.57 -9.06
CA ALA A 45 6.05 -11.37 -8.06
C ALA A 45 5.97 -10.73 -6.65
N VAL A 46 6.33 -9.45 -6.51
CA VAL A 46 6.22 -8.74 -5.24
C VAL A 46 4.76 -8.35 -5.00
N THR A 47 4.24 -8.63 -3.81
CA THR A 47 2.94 -8.17 -3.37
C THR A 47 2.97 -6.65 -3.11
N ASN A 48 2.03 -5.94 -3.71
CA ASN A 48 1.85 -4.50 -3.56
C ASN A 48 0.57 -4.22 -2.79
N GLU A 49 0.58 -3.10 -2.08
CA GLU A 49 -0.59 -2.57 -1.40
C GLU A 49 -1.66 -2.19 -2.43
N ALA A 50 -2.91 -2.27 -1.99
CA ALA A 50 -4.05 -2.08 -2.85
C ALA A 50 -4.26 -0.61 -3.27
N GLU A 51 -3.59 0.33 -2.62
CA GLU A 51 -3.54 1.74 -3.04
C GLU A 51 -2.52 2.02 -4.15
N LEU A 52 -1.53 1.14 -4.31
CA LEU A 52 -0.49 1.32 -5.32
C LEU A 52 -1.03 0.98 -6.71
N THR A 53 -0.83 1.90 -7.65
CA THR A 53 -1.04 1.70 -9.10
C THR A 53 0.23 1.25 -9.81
N VAL A 54 1.37 1.41 -9.15
CA VAL A 54 2.72 1.11 -9.63
C VAL A 54 3.45 0.25 -8.60
N CYS A 55 4.16 -0.78 -9.05
CA CYS A 55 4.90 -1.67 -8.17
C CYS A 55 6.03 -0.91 -7.45
N TRP A 56 6.06 -0.98 -6.12
CA TRP A 56 7.07 -0.26 -5.31
C TRP A 56 8.51 -0.76 -5.53
N SER A 57 8.64 -2.03 -5.96
CA SER A 57 9.91 -2.71 -6.20
C SER A 57 10.42 -2.42 -7.61
N CYS A 58 9.71 -2.88 -8.63
CA CYS A 58 10.18 -2.79 -10.01
C CYS A 58 9.64 -1.58 -10.78
N GLY A 59 8.58 -0.92 -10.32
CA GLY A 59 7.97 0.22 -11.03
C GLY A 59 6.96 -0.16 -12.11
N ALA A 60 6.63 -1.44 -12.30
CA ALA A 60 5.58 -1.85 -13.24
C ALA A 60 4.20 -1.36 -12.81
N ALA A 61 3.48 -0.69 -13.71
CA ALA A 61 2.11 -0.26 -13.49
C ALA A 61 1.11 -1.40 -13.74
N ILE A 62 0.03 -1.45 -12.97
CA ILE A 62 -1.12 -2.31 -13.25
C ILE A 62 -2.27 -1.44 -13.80
N ALA A 63 -2.71 -1.72 -15.02
CA ALA A 63 -3.91 -1.11 -15.56
C ALA A 63 -5.12 -1.70 -14.83
N ARG A 64 -5.63 -1.01 -13.81
CA ARG A 64 -6.89 -1.41 -13.18
C ARG A 64 -8.00 -1.26 -14.23
N LEU A 65 -8.70 -2.36 -14.52
CA LEU A 65 -9.88 -2.38 -15.38
C LEU A 65 -10.83 -1.23 -14.98
N GLY A 66 -10.83 -0.14 -15.75
CA GLY A 66 -11.65 1.04 -15.46
C GLY A 66 -11.13 2.34 -16.06
N ALA A 67 -9.82 2.48 -16.25
CA ALA A 67 -9.24 3.52 -17.09
C ALA A 67 -8.57 2.85 -18.29
N ARG A 68 -8.77 3.43 -19.47
CA ARG A 68 -8.22 3.02 -20.78
C ARG A 68 -6.81 2.43 -20.65
N PRO A 69 -6.42 1.45 -21.50
CA PRO A 69 -5.05 0.96 -21.54
C PRO A 69 -4.13 2.13 -21.86
N SER A 70 -3.59 2.75 -20.83
CA SER A 70 -2.41 3.57 -20.98
C SER A 70 -1.32 2.54 -21.18
N VAL A 71 -1.05 2.28 -22.46
CA VAL A 71 0.29 1.93 -22.92
C VAL A 71 1.18 3.12 -22.55
N GLY A 72 1.43 3.29 -21.25
CA GLY A 72 2.56 4.03 -20.73
C GLY A 72 3.77 3.13 -20.84
N PRO A 73 4.96 3.70 -21.06
CA PRO A 73 6.15 2.95 -21.47
C PRO A 73 6.33 1.79 -20.50
N THR A 74 6.59 0.59 -21.04
CA THR A 74 7.08 -0.56 -20.28
C THR A 74 7.93 -0.02 -19.15
N ALA A 75 7.44 -0.09 -17.91
CA ALA A 75 8.10 0.59 -16.82
C ALA A 75 9.52 0.04 -16.82
N GLU A 76 10.47 0.86 -17.26
CA GLU A 76 11.79 0.36 -17.47
C GLU A 76 12.29 -0.04 -16.08
N THR A 77 12.86 -1.23 -15.97
CA THR A 77 13.32 -1.77 -14.69
C THR A 77 14.76 -2.19 -14.85
N TRP A 78 15.54 -2.13 -13.77
CA TRP A 78 16.91 -2.63 -13.77
C TRP A 78 17.11 -3.61 -12.61
N GLN A 79 17.83 -4.69 -12.90
CA GLN A 79 18.19 -5.68 -11.89
C GLN A 79 19.55 -5.32 -11.27
N CYS A 80 19.61 -5.25 -9.95
CA CYS A 80 20.86 -5.00 -9.24
C CYS A 80 21.85 -6.14 -9.47
N ARG A 81 23.09 -5.83 -9.88
CA ARG A 81 24.13 -6.85 -10.10
C ARG A 81 24.64 -7.48 -8.81
N LYS A 82 24.55 -6.76 -7.68
CA LYS A 82 25.04 -7.21 -6.38
C LYS A 82 24.06 -8.16 -5.67
N CYS A 83 22.79 -7.78 -5.57
CA CYS A 83 21.80 -8.54 -4.81
C CYS A 83 20.62 -9.07 -5.65
N ARG A 84 20.63 -8.88 -6.98
CA ARG A 84 19.58 -9.34 -7.92
C ARG A 84 18.18 -8.77 -7.68
N ALA A 85 18.03 -7.81 -6.76
CA ALA A 85 16.78 -7.09 -6.56
C ALA A 85 16.39 -6.29 -7.80
N TRP A 86 15.10 -6.32 -8.15
CA TRP A 86 14.51 -5.45 -9.17
C TRP A 86 14.31 -4.04 -8.62
N ASN A 87 14.59 -3.04 -9.45
CA ASN A 87 14.45 -1.63 -9.12
C ASN A 87 13.77 -0.91 -10.28
N SER A 88 12.94 0.08 -9.97
CA SER A 88 12.43 1.02 -10.96
C SER A 88 13.55 1.90 -11.53
N VAL A 89 13.44 2.32 -12.78
CA VAL A 89 14.36 3.32 -13.37
C VAL A 89 14.36 4.66 -12.64
N SER A 90 13.31 4.99 -11.89
CA SER A 90 13.27 6.20 -11.06
C SER A 90 14.25 6.16 -9.88
N ARG A 91 14.76 4.98 -9.49
CA ARG A 91 15.72 4.83 -8.39
C ARG A 91 17.15 5.02 -8.86
N GLN A 92 17.87 5.90 -8.16
CA GLN A 92 19.31 6.15 -8.37
C GLN A 92 20.20 5.05 -7.76
N SER A 93 19.71 4.31 -6.77
CA SER A 93 20.42 3.25 -6.07
C SER A 93 19.51 2.08 -5.75
N CYS A 94 20.10 0.90 -5.52
CA CYS A 94 19.33 -0.30 -5.22
C CYS A 94 18.58 -0.16 -3.89
N TRP A 95 17.28 -0.47 -3.87
CA TRP A 95 16.48 -0.40 -2.65
C TRP A 95 16.96 -1.37 -1.56
N SER A 96 17.53 -2.51 -1.95
CA SER A 96 17.94 -3.57 -1.03
C SER A 96 19.37 -3.41 -0.51
N CYS A 97 20.31 -2.92 -1.33
CA CYS A 97 21.73 -2.89 -0.96
C CYS A 97 22.44 -1.56 -1.24
N ALA A 98 21.69 -0.52 -1.59
CA ALA A 98 22.16 0.84 -1.90
C ALA A 98 23.21 0.94 -3.03
N THR A 99 23.54 -0.16 -3.72
CA THR A 99 24.50 -0.15 -4.83
C THR A 99 23.92 0.61 -6.02
N THR A 100 24.70 1.56 -6.54
CA THR A 100 24.33 2.33 -7.73
C THR A 100 24.48 1.49 -9.00
N PRO A 101 23.58 1.65 -9.99
CA PRO A 101 23.70 0.93 -11.25
C PRO A 101 24.90 1.47 -12.05
N ALA A 102 25.64 0.58 -12.72
CA ALA A 102 26.82 0.94 -13.52
C ALA A 102 26.49 1.81 -14.75
N LYS A 103 25.23 1.78 -15.23
CA LYS A 103 24.68 2.74 -16.20
C LYS A 103 23.46 3.37 -15.55
N ALA A 104 23.45 4.68 -15.45
CA ALA A 104 22.25 5.41 -15.04
C ALA A 104 21.13 5.11 -16.05
N PRO A 105 19.92 4.77 -15.58
CA PRO A 105 18.78 4.65 -16.49
C PRO A 105 18.48 6.01 -17.10
N LYS A 106 18.20 6.04 -18.41
CA LYS A 106 17.82 7.30 -19.08
C LYS A 106 16.50 7.77 -18.49
N ARG A 107 16.51 8.98 -17.97
CA ARG A 107 15.30 9.66 -17.49
C ARG A 107 14.86 10.56 -18.64
N ASP A 108 13.83 10.12 -19.36
CA ASP A 108 13.15 10.99 -20.32
C ASP A 108 12.42 12.05 -19.48
N VAL A 109 12.93 13.29 -19.51
CA VAL A 109 12.34 14.47 -18.86
C VAL A 109 11.53 15.23 -19.90
#